data_AF-X1I9P7-F1
#
_entry.id   AF-X1I9P7-F1
#
_cell.length_a   1.000
_cell.length_b   1.000
_cell.length_c   1.000
_cell.angle_alpha   90.00
_cell.angle_beta   90.00
_cell.angle_gamma   90.00
#
_symmetry.space_group_name_H-M   'P 1'
#
loop_
_entity.id
_entity.type
_entity.pdbx_description
1 polymer ?
#
loop_
_entity_poly.entity_id
_entity_poly.type
_entity_poly.pdbx_seq_one_letter_code
_entity_poly.pdbx_strand_id
1 'polypeptide(L)' 'MKIVTLCKEGSCCPVVKITEERVEIGEKGNTCILTKAQWETLKDKILKKEL' A
#
# COMPACT_ATOMS: atom_id res chain seq x y z
N MET A 1 3.62 4.42 -12.96
CA MET A 1 3.80 4.30 -11.50
C MET A 1 2.96 5.36 -10.82
N LYS A 2 2.03 4.98 -9.93
CA LYS A 2 1.21 5.91 -9.14
C LYS A 2 1.69 5.86 -7.69
N ILE A 3 1.91 7.02 -7.09
CA ILE A 3 2.29 7.15 -5.67
C ILE A 3 1.10 7.76 -4.94
N VAL A 4 0.69 7.12 -3.84
CA VAL A 4 -0.36 7.60 -2.94
C VAL A 4 0.28 7.86 -1.59
N THR A 5 0.21 9.11 -1.15
CA THR A 5 0.64 9.52 0.19
C THR A 5 -0.59 9.52 1.10
N LEU A 6 -0.55 8.75 2.18
CA LEU A 6 -1.70 8.56 3.06
C LEU A 6 -1.96 9.76 3.98
N CYS A 7 -0.96 10.62 4.18
CA CYS A 7 -1.06 11.78 5.04
C CYS A 7 -0.61 13.05 4.31
N LYS A 8 -0.80 14.20 4.96
CA LYS A 8 -0.33 15.51 4.47
C LYS A 8 1.16 15.48 4.13
N GLU A 9 1.55 16.31 3.17
CA GLU A 9 2.96 16.47 2.78
C GLU A 9 3.84 16.82 4.00
N GLY A 10 4.99 16.15 4.15
CA GLY A 10 5.87 16.29 5.31
C GLY A 10 5.50 15.46 6.56
N SER A 11 4.48 14.59 6.50
CA SER A 11 4.17 13.64 7.59
C SER A 11 5.07 12.40 7.57
N CYS A 12 5.24 11.75 8.72
CA CYS A 12 5.91 10.44 8.86
C CYS A 12 5.05 9.24 8.40
N CYS A 13 4.16 9.43 7.42
CA CYS A 13 3.25 8.34 7.04
C CYS A 13 3.81 7.49 5.90
N PRO A 14 3.52 6.19 5.92
CA PRO A 14 4.00 5.27 4.89
C PRO A 14 3.44 5.63 3.51
N VAL A 15 4.25 5.39 2.50
CA VAL A 15 3.92 5.66 1.10
C VAL A 15 3.39 4.38 0.46
N VAL A 16 2.36 4.51 -0.37
CA VAL A 16 1.86 3.41 -1.21
C VAL A 16 2.29 3.66 -2.66
N LYS A 17 3.19 2.82 -3.17
CA LYS A 17 3.61 2.84 -4.58
C LYS A 17 2.91 1.73 -5.34
N ILE A 18 2.20 2.09 -6.41
CA ILE A 18 1.47 1.16 -7.25
C ILE A 18 2.14 1.13 -8.62
N THR A 19 2.69 -0.03 -8.97
CA THR A 19 3.20 -0.34 -10.30
C THR A 19 2.27 -1.31 -11.01
N GLU A 20 2.61 -1.67 -12.25
CA GLU A 20 1.87 -2.71 -13.00
C GLU A 20 2.05 -4.09 -12.34
N GLU A 21 3.25 -4.38 -11.83
CA GLU A 21 3.60 -5.69 -11.29
C GLU A 21 3.24 -5.86 -9.80
N ARG A 22 3.36 -4.80 -8.99
CA ARG A 22 3.25 -4.91 -7.53
C ARG A 22 2.79 -3.63 -6.84
N VAL A 23 2.49 -3.75 -5.55
CA VAL A 23 2.21 -2.64 -4.64
C VAL A 23 3.21 -2.67 -3.50
N GLU A 24 3.86 -1.54 -3.23
CA GLU A 24 4.79 -1.38 -2.12
C GLU A 24 4.16 -0.42 -1.10
N ILE A 25 4.15 -0.82 0.17
CA ILE A 25 3.54 -0.05 1.26
C ILE A 25 4.58 0.06 2.38
N GLY A 26 4.93 1.28 2.79
CA GLY A 26 5.78 1.47 3.96
C GLY A 26 6.73 2.66 3.86
N GLU A 27 7.72 2.65 4.76
CA GLU A 27 8.81 3.62 4.82
C GLU A 27 10.10 2.99 5.35
N LYS A 28 11.26 3.55 4.96
CA LYS A 28 12.63 3.28 5.47
C LYS A 28 12.82 1.97 6.25
N GLY A 29 13.08 0.87 5.53
CA GLY A 29 13.43 -0.43 6.14
C GLY A 29 12.25 -1.26 6.64
N ASN A 30 11.05 -0.66 6.72
CA ASN A 30 9.80 -1.37 6.99
C ASN A 30 8.86 -1.23 5.79
N THR A 31 8.95 -2.16 4.86
CA THR A 31 8.17 -2.13 3.61
C THR A 31 7.57 -3.50 3.34
N CYS A 32 6.27 -3.51 3.07
CA CYS A 32 5.54 -4.67 2.60
C CYS A 32 5.40 -4.58 1.07
N ILE A 33 5.71 -5.66 0.37
CA ILE A 33 5.56 -5.76 -1.09
C ILE A 33 4.50 -6.83 -1.37
N LEU A 34 3.45 -6.43 -2.08
CA LEU A 34 2.34 -7.30 -2.44
C LEU A 34 2.27 -7.43 -3.96
N THR A 35 2.00 -8.64 -4.45
CA THR A 35 1.54 -8.82 -5.83
C THR A 35 0.18 -8.13 -6.02
N LYS A 36 -0.21 -7.88 -7.29
CA LYS A 36 -1.53 -7.32 -7.58
C LYS A 36 -2.68 -8.15 -6.99
N ALA A 37 -2.60 -9.48 -7.11
CA ALA A 37 -3.61 -10.37 -6.55
C ALA A 37 -3.70 -10.24 -5.03
N GLN A 38 -2.57 -10.25 -4.33
CA GLN A 38 -2.53 -10.06 -2.87
C GLN A 38 -3.07 -8.70 -2.44
N TRP A 39 -2.77 -7.64 -3.20
CA TRP A 39 -3.30 -6.30 -2.95
C TRP A 39 -4.82 -6.23 -3.10
N GLU A 40 -5.38 -6.83 -4.16
CA GLU A 40 -6.83 -6.88 -4.36
C GLU A 40 -7.51 -7.68 -3.24
N THR A 41 -6.95 -8.83 -2.83
CA THR A 41 -7.44 -9.59 -1.67
C THR A 41 -7.38 -8.78 -0.38
N LEU A 42 -6.29 -8.05 -0.13
CA LEU A 42 -6.16 -7.22 1.07
C LEU A 42 -7.24 -6.13 1.12
N LYS A 43 -7.45 -5.42 0.00
CA LYS A 43 -8.51 -4.40 -0.09
C LYS A 43 -9.89 -4.99 0.18
N ASP A 44 -10.21 -6.13 -0.43
CA ASP A 44 -11.50 -6.80 -0.26
C ASP A 44 -11.76 -7.15 1.22
N LYS A 45 -10.76 -7.73 1.90
CA LYS A 45 -10.87 -8.08 3.32
C LYS A 45 -11.04 -6.86 4.23
N ILE A 46 -10.30 -5.78 3.99
CA ILE A 46 -10.42 -4.53 4.75
C ILE A 46 -11.83 -3.93 4.58
N LEU A 47 -12.34 -3.88 3.34
CA LEU A 47 -13.67 -3.34 3.05
C LEU A 47 -14.79 -4.19 3.69
N LYS A 48 -14.60 -5.51 3.78
CA LYS A 48 -15.50 -6.44 4.46
C LYS A 48 -15.35 -6.47 5.98
N LYS A 49 -14.36 -5.76 6.55
CA LYS A 49 -14.03 -5.78 7.98
C LYS A 49 -13.67 -7.18 8.51
N GLU A 50 -13.05 -7.99 7.66
CA GLU A 50 -12.51 -9.31 8.02
C GLU A 50 -11.08 -9.22 8.58
N LEU A 51 -10.48 -8.02 8.52
CA LEU A 51 -9.19 -7.61 9.05
C LEU A 51 -9.32 -6.21 9.67
#